data_AF-A0A3D2TWX1-F1
#
_entry.id   AF-A0A3D2TWX1-F1
#
_cell.length_a   1.000
_cell.length_b   1.000
_cell.length_c   1.000
_cell.angle_alpha   90.00
_cell.angle_beta   90.00
_cell.angle_gamma   90.00
#
_symmetry.space_group_name_H-M   'P 1'
#
loop_
_entity.id
_entity.type
_entity.pdbx_description
1 polymer ?
#
loop_
_entity_poly.entity_id
_entity_poly.type
_entity_poly.pdbx_seq_one_letter_code
_entity_poly.pdbx_strand_id
1 'polypeptide(L)'
;MDYINATDSELEQLVQQKDINAICELGERYLYGKNGHEKQYSLAYKMFHKGEKQGDKRAYKGLGDIYHNGWYMIKNEELAKEYYQKAGISVVPKDNPPQPQPQPQPQPQLQTQPSNGGGTSNRTSAVNTDTQLQSLLNTAKQQHNDSDYTGASQSCMQILQEVQRLRNNSMSYQGNAPIDKYEIDAYWLLAFIGYNTQNHQQFQDYIVRDGVLALHPWGAYLQYVIHMMDNAAGSVLQSDFNTLLFISNNQNLTMSERGDVFAAIADLISKGHGKKEGYKPDQAVDFLQEAANCGNEFAKEQLGYE
;
A
#
# COMPACT_ATOMS: atom_id res chain seq x y z
N MET A 1 3.31 -21.33 26.71
CA MET A 1 2.21 -20.40 26.38
C MET A 1 1.54 -20.91 25.12
N ASP A 2 0.22 -20.84 25.04
CA ASP A 2 -0.50 -21.13 23.80
C ASP A 2 -0.64 -19.82 23.01
N TYR A 3 0.29 -19.58 22.08
CA TYR A 3 0.33 -18.32 21.32
C TYR A 3 -0.84 -18.21 20.33
N ILE A 4 -1.33 -19.34 19.79
CA ILE A 4 -2.39 -19.35 18.78
C ILE A 4 -3.71 -18.85 19.36
N ASN A 5 -4.01 -19.21 20.61
CA ASN A 5 -5.24 -18.78 21.30
C ASN A 5 -5.05 -17.57 22.23
N ALA A 6 -3.82 -17.04 22.35
CA ALA A 6 -3.57 -15.84 23.13
C ALA A 6 -4.30 -14.63 22.53
N THR A 7 -4.74 -13.71 23.39
CA THR A 7 -5.31 -12.43 22.98
C THR A 7 -4.22 -11.55 22.36
N ASP A 8 -4.61 -10.59 21.50
CA ASP A 8 -3.63 -9.69 20.89
C ASP A 8 -2.90 -8.85 21.96
N SER A 9 -3.59 -8.48 23.05
CA SER A 9 -2.98 -7.77 24.19
C SER A 9 -1.86 -8.59 24.86
N GLU A 10 -2.07 -9.89 25.06
CA GLU A 10 -1.04 -10.78 25.60
C GLU A 10 0.13 -10.92 24.62
N LEU A 11 -0.15 -11.08 23.33
CA LEU A 11 0.88 -11.14 22.30
C LEU A 11 1.68 -9.84 22.21
N GLU A 12 1.03 -8.67 22.27
CA GLU A 12 1.69 -7.36 22.26
C GLU A 12 2.62 -7.18 23.45
N GLN A 13 2.22 -7.60 24.66
CA GLN A 13 3.08 -7.59 25.84
C GLN A 13 4.31 -8.49 25.64
N LEU A 14 4.14 -9.67 25.04
CA LEU A 14 5.24 -10.59 24.75
C LEU A 14 6.15 -10.08 23.63
N VAL A 15 5.58 -9.40 22.63
CA VAL A 15 6.34 -8.70 21.57
C VAL A 15 7.22 -7.61 22.17
N GLN A 16 6.75 -6.87 23.18
CA GLN A 16 7.57 -5.89 23.90
C GLN A 16 8.74 -6.55 24.65
N GLN A 17 8.56 -7.81 25.07
CA GLN A 17 9.61 -8.63 25.68
C GLN A 17 10.49 -9.36 24.65
N LYS A 18 10.37 -9.00 23.36
CA LYS A 18 11.08 -9.61 22.23
C LYS A 18 10.81 -11.12 22.06
N ASP A 19 9.68 -11.64 22.57
CA ASP A 19 9.30 -13.06 22.40
C ASP A 19 9.05 -13.39 20.93
N ILE A 20 9.88 -14.29 20.39
CA ILE A 20 9.87 -14.62 18.97
C ILE A 20 8.60 -15.35 18.50
N ASN A 21 7.99 -16.14 19.38
CA ASN A 21 6.77 -16.86 19.05
C ASN A 21 5.59 -15.89 18.98
N ALA A 22 5.52 -14.92 19.90
CA ALA A 22 4.51 -13.89 19.86
C ALA A 22 4.66 -12.97 18.64
N ILE A 23 5.90 -12.59 18.32
CA ILE A 23 6.22 -11.82 17.11
C ILE A 23 5.74 -12.55 15.85
N CYS A 24 6.10 -13.82 15.68
CA CYS A 24 5.71 -14.57 14.49
C CYS A 24 4.20 -14.82 14.44
N GLU A 25 3.57 -15.15 15.55
CA GLU A 25 2.11 -15.36 15.63
C GLU A 25 1.35 -14.09 15.25
N LEU A 26 1.73 -12.93 15.82
CA LEU A 26 1.08 -11.66 15.50
C LEU A 26 1.33 -11.27 14.03
N GLY A 27 2.54 -11.53 13.51
CA GLY A 27 2.85 -11.38 12.09
C GLY A 27 1.98 -12.24 11.19
N GLU A 28 1.76 -13.50 11.53
CA GLU A 28 0.89 -14.41 10.79
C GLU A 28 -0.59 -14.01 10.88
N ARG A 29 -1.04 -13.51 12.03
CA ARG A 29 -2.40 -12.97 12.19
C ARG A 29 -2.64 -11.81 11.25
N TYR A 30 -1.69 -10.88 11.16
CA TYR A 30 -1.77 -9.76 10.21
C TYR A 30 -1.59 -10.20 8.76
N LEU A 31 -0.71 -11.16 8.47
CA LEU A 31 -0.45 -11.63 7.10
C LEU A 31 -1.69 -12.33 6.51
N TYR A 32 -2.32 -13.19 7.31
CA TYR A 32 -3.39 -14.07 6.86
C TYR A 32 -4.79 -13.62 7.30
N GLY A 33 -4.91 -12.52 8.04
CA GLY A 33 -6.19 -12.01 8.54
C GLY A 33 -6.86 -12.97 9.53
N LYS A 34 -6.09 -13.47 10.51
CA LYS A 34 -6.59 -14.39 11.55
C LYS A 34 -7.08 -13.62 12.78
N ASN A 35 -7.84 -14.29 13.63
CA ASN A 35 -8.29 -13.77 14.93
C ASN A 35 -9.12 -12.47 14.86
N GLY A 36 -9.86 -12.28 13.77
CA GLY A 36 -10.71 -11.09 13.58
C GLY A 36 -9.97 -9.89 12.98
N HIS A 37 -8.70 -10.02 12.61
CA HIS A 37 -7.99 -9.00 11.85
C HIS A 37 -8.33 -9.10 10.36
N GLU A 38 -8.45 -7.95 9.72
CA GLU A 38 -8.21 -7.86 8.29
C GLU A 38 -6.73 -8.08 8.00
N LYS A 39 -6.40 -8.51 6.77
CA LYS A 39 -5.01 -8.63 6.32
C LYS A 39 -4.36 -7.25 6.38
N GLN A 40 -3.25 -7.16 7.10
CA GLN A 40 -2.51 -5.92 7.36
C GLN A 40 -1.04 -6.15 7.04
N TYR A 41 -0.71 -6.17 5.74
CA TYR A 41 0.60 -6.58 5.25
C TYR A 41 1.77 -5.71 5.75
N SER A 42 1.53 -4.43 5.99
CA SER A 42 2.53 -3.52 6.58
C SER A 42 2.88 -3.91 8.03
N LEU A 43 1.88 -4.27 8.84
CA LEU A 43 2.10 -4.76 10.21
C LEU A 43 2.71 -6.15 10.21
N ALA A 44 2.29 -7.03 9.28
CA ALA A 44 2.91 -8.34 9.09
C ALA A 44 4.40 -8.21 8.76
N TYR A 45 4.75 -7.34 7.80
CA TYR A 45 6.13 -7.04 7.44
C TYR A 45 6.95 -6.60 8.65
N LYS A 46 6.42 -5.67 9.46
CA LYS A 46 7.08 -5.22 10.69
C LYS A 46 7.34 -6.34 11.68
N MET A 47 6.35 -7.20 11.93
CA MET A 47 6.50 -8.31 12.86
C MET A 47 7.54 -9.31 12.35
N PHE A 48 7.46 -9.71 11.09
CA PHE A 48 8.45 -10.63 10.53
C PHE A 48 9.85 -10.02 10.44
N HIS A 49 9.98 -8.73 10.18
CA HIS A 49 11.29 -8.07 10.21
C HIS A 49 11.89 -8.06 11.63
N LYS A 50 11.08 -7.85 12.69
CA LYS A 50 11.53 -8.05 14.07
C LYS A 50 11.99 -9.50 14.34
N GLY A 51 11.31 -10.48 13.74
CA GLY A 51 11.68 -11.89 13.87
C GLY A 51 12.93 -12.27 13.07
N GLU A 52 13.14 -11.65 11.91
CA GLU A 52 14.36 -11.76 11.09
C GLU A 52 15.60 -11.35 11.89
N LYS A 53 15.52 -10.26 12.68
CA LYS A 53 16.63 -9.83 13.56
C LYS A 53 17.04 -10.89 14.58
N GLN A 54 16.14 -11.82 14.91
CA GLN A 54 16.40 -12.94 15.81
C GLN A 54 16.73 -14.25 15.05
N GLY A 55 16.75 -14.21 13.71
CA GLY A 55 17.06 -15.37 12.87
C GLY A 55 15.94 -16.42 12.79
N ASP A 56 14.68 -16.07 13.10
CA ASP A 56 13.58 -17.03 13.09
C ASP A 56 13.14 -17.41 11.68
N LYS A 57 12.97 -18.72 11.46
CA LYS A 57 12.62 -19.28 10.15
C LYS A 57 11.20 -18.96 9.71
N ARG A 58 10.23 -18.85 10.64
CA ARG A 58 8.86 -18.43 10.30
C ARG A 58 8.84 -16.98 9.88
N ALA A 59 9.62 -16.15 10.56
CA ALA A 59 9.79 -14.75 10.19
C ALA A 59 10.40 -14.60 8.78
N TYR A 60 11.48 -15.33 8.49
CA TYR A 60 12.04 -15.37 7.14
C TYR A 60 11.05 -15.88 6.09
N LYS A 61 10.27 -16.91 6.39
CA LYS A 61 9.20 -17.39 5.50
C LYS A 61 8.16 -16.30 5.26
N GLY A 62 7.72 -15.60 6.30
CA GLY A 62 6.74 -14.51 6.21
C GLY A 62 7.22 -13.36 5.31
N LEU A 63 8.49 -12.96 5.45
CA LEU A 63 9.12 -11.99 4.54
C LEU A 63 9.21 -12.52 3.10
N GLY A 64 9.59 -13.79 2.94
CA GLY A 64 9.58 -14.47 1.64
C GLY A 64 8.21 -14.43 0.98
N ASP A 65 7.14 -14.72 1.73
CA ASP A 65 5.76 -14.67 1.25
C ASP A 65 5.35 -13.23 0.86
N ILE A 66 5.75 -12.21 1.63
CA ILE A 66 5.46 -10.81 1.30
C ILE A 66 6.13 -10.39 -0.01
N TYR A 67 7.42 -10.72 -0.21
CA TYR A 67 8.14 -10.37 -1.43
C TYR A 67 7.70 -11.22 -2.63
N HIS A 68 7.38 -12.51 -2.45
CA HIS A 68 6.91 -13.37 -3.53
C HIS A 68 5.56 -12.91 -4.09
N ASN A 69 4.64 -12.51 -3.21
CA ASN A 69 3.29 -12.13 -3.62
C ASN A 69 3.12 -10.62 -3.87
N GLY A 70 4.08 -9.80 -3.47
CA GLY A 70 4.02 -8.36 -3.59
C GLY A 70 2.97 -7.70 -2.69
N TRP A 71 2.67 -8.27 -1.53
CA TRP A 71 1.54 -7.87 -0.67
C TRP A 71 1.70 -6.51 0.06
N TYR A 72 2.95 -6.06 0.25
CA TYR A 72 3.26 -4.75 0.85
C TYR A 72 4.38 -4.08 0.08
N MET A 73 5.47 -4.83 -0.09
CA MET A 73 6.56 -4.48 -0.99
C MET A 73 6.23 -4.91 -2.41
N ILE A 74 6.88 -4.31 -3.40
CA ILE A 74 6.79 -4.77 -4.77
C ILE A 74 7.20 -6.24 -4.85
N LYS A 75 6.53 -7.00 -5.71
CA LYS A 75 6.90 -8.40 -5.95
C LYS A 75 8.39 -8.46 -6.30
N ASN A 76 9.16 -9.30 -5.61
CA ASN A 76 10.59 -9.50 -5.83
C ASN A 76 10.96 -10.97 -5.61
N GLU A 77 11.02 -11.72 -6.71
CA GLU A 77 11.30 -13.16 -6.69
C GLU A 77 12.72 -13.50 -6.21
N GLU A 78 13.70 -12.64 -6.48
CA GLU A 78 15.08 -12.88 -6.06
C GLU A 78 15.22 -12.74 -4.55
N LEU A 79 14.67 -11.66 -4.00
CA LEU A 79 14.68 -11.42 -2.56
C LEU A 79 13.81 -12.44 -1.82
N ALA A 80 12.66 -12.81 -2.39
CA ALA A 80 11.83 -13.89 -1.84
C ALA A 80 12.59 -15.22 -1.76
N LYS A 81 13.32 -15.59 -2.82
CA LYS A 81 14.18 -16.79 -2.83
C LYS A 81 15.24 -16.74 -1.74
N GLU A 82 15.89 -15.60 -1.54
CA GLU A 82 16.89 -15.42 -0.47
C GLU A 82 16.24 -15.65 0.91
N TYR A 83 15.08 -15.05 1.16
CA TYR A 83 14.34 -15.23 2.40
C TYR A 83 13.87 -16.66 2.62
N TYR A 84 13.36 -17.34 1.59
CA TYR A 84 12.99 -18.75 1.68
C TYR A 84 14.20 -19.65 1.95
N GLN A 85 15.36 -19.35 1.36
CA GLN A 85 16.60 -20.06 1.66
C GLN A 85 17.00 -19.87 3.14
N LYS A 86 16.91 -18.65 3.68
CA LYS A 86 17.14 -18.37 5.12
C LYS A 86 16.13 -19.11 6.01
N ALA A 87 14.89 -19.31 5.54
CA ALA A 87 13.90 -20.14 6.22
C ALA A 87 14.15 -21.65 6.11
N GLY A 88 15.12 -22.10 5.28
CA GLY A 88 15.39 -23.51 5.01
C GLY A 88 14.42 -24.16 4.01
N ILE A 89 13.72 -23.35 3.21
CA ILE A 89 12.74 -23.77 2.21
C ILE A 89 13.44 -23.83 0.85
N SER A 90 13.72 -25.04 0.35
CA SER A 90 14.41 -25.25 -0.94
C SER A 90 13.49 -25.20 -2.15
N VAL A 91 12.18 -25.39 -1.94
CA VAL A 91 11.15 -25.25 -2.98
C VAL A 91 10.45 -23.92 -2.74
N VAL A 92 10.88 -22.90 -3.46
CA VAL A 92 10.11 -21.65 -3.56
C VAL A 92 8.75 -22.01 -4.14
N PRO A 93 7.63 -21.53 -3.59
CA PRO A 93 6.31 -21.71 -4.21
C PRO A 93 6.42 -21.36 -5.70
N LYS A 94 6.15 -22.33 -6.58
CA LYS A 94 6.12 -22.05 -8.01
C LYS A 94 4.87 -21.22 -8.26
N ASP A 95 5.11 -19.96 -8.63
CA ASP A 95 4.20 -19.00 -9.26
C ASP A 95 2.80 -19.52 -9.62
N ASN A 96 1.76 -18.73 -9.30
CA ASN A 96 1.00 -18.14 -10.41
C ASN A 96 1.66 -16.77 -10.64
N PRO A 97 2.33 -16.51 -11.78
CA PRO A 97 2.62 -15.14 -12.13
C PRO A 97 1.27 -14.41 -12.17
N PRO A 98 1.16 -13.11 -11.86
CA PRO A 98 0.07 -12.36 -12.47
C PRO A 98 0.21 -12.65 -13.97
N GLN A 99 -0.71 -13.44 -14.55
CA GLN A 99 -0.82 -13.46 -15.99
C GLN A 99 -0.94 -12.00 -16.43
N PRO A 100 -0.43 -11.59 -17.60
CA PRO A 100 -0.73 -10.27 -18.14
C PRO A 100 -2.25 -10.09 -18.09
N GLN A 101 -2.75 -9.41 -17.06
CA GLN A 101 -4.18 -9.26 -16.87
C GLN A 101 -4.61 -8.22 -17.90
N PRO A 102 -5.72 -8.45 -18.62
CA PRO A 102 -6.20 -7.51 -19.62
C PRO A 102 -6.19 -6.11 -19.02
N GLN A 103 -5.49 -5.18 -19.66
CA GLN A 103 -5.45 -3.79 -19.21
C GLN A 103 -6.90 -3.32 -19.01
N PRO A 104 -7.28 -2.81 -17.83
CA PRO A 104 -8.42 -1.90 -17.74
C PRO A 104 -8.00 -0.71 -18.60
N GLN A 105 -8.48 -0.65 -19.85
CA GLN A 105 -8.18 0.48 -20.72
C GLN A 105 -8.56 1.76 -19.97
N PRO A 106 -7.70 2.79 -19.91
CA PRO A 106 -8.15 4.12 -19.51
C PRO A 106 -9.35 4.42 -20.41
N GLN A 107 -10.53 4.64 -19.79
CA GLN A 107 -11.75 4.87 -20.57
C GLN A 107 -11.45 5.94 -21.62
N PRO A 108 -11.67 5.67 -22.92
CA PRO A 108 -11.83 6.74 -23.89
C PRO A 108 -12.90 7.66 -23.34
N GLN A 109 -12.64 8.97 -23.34
CA GLN A 109 -13.64 9.97 -22.98
C GLN A 109 -14.98 9.58 -23.64
N LEU A 110 -15.95 9.15 -22.83
CA LEU A 110 -17.24 8.68 -23.32
C LEU A 110 -17.95 9.88 -23.94
N GLN A 111 -17.94 9.95 -25.27
CA GLN A 111 -18.80 10.84 -26.03
C GLN A 111 -20.24 10.52 -25.63
N THR A 112 -20.91 11.53 -25.10
CA THR A 112 -22.32 11.51 -24.71
C THR A 112 -23.18 11.10 -25.91
N GLN A 113 -23.81 9.92 -25.86
CA GLN A 113 -25.00 9.67 -26.68
C GLN A 113 -26.27 9.94 -25.86
N PRO A 114 -27.28 10.61 -26.44
CA PRO A 114 -28.52 10.93 -25.74
C PRO A 114 -29.38 9.68 -25.59
N SER A 115 -29.74 9.35 -24.35
CA SER A 115 -30.65 8.25 -24.04
C SER A 115 -32.09 8.64 -24.34
N ASN A 116 -32.66 8.04 -25.38
CA ASN A 116 -34.10 8.05 -25.64
C ASN A 116 -34.69 6.74 -25.09
N GLY A 117 -35.62 6.82 -24.13
CA GLY A 117 -36.28 5.63 -23.59
C GLY A 117 -37.06 5.90 -22.32
N GLY A 118 -38.32 6.30 -22.48
CA GLY A 118 -39.27 6.45 -21.38
C GLY A 118 -39.59 5.12 -20.71
N GLY A 119 -39.64 5.15 -19.38
CA GLY A 119 -40.06 4.05 -18.52
C GLY A 119 -40.29 4.60 -17.12
N THR A 120 -41.55 4.92 -16.81
CA THR A 120 -41.99 5.34 -15.48
C THR A 120 -41.92 4.15 -14.53
N SER A 121 -40.93 4.12 -13.65
CA SER A 121 -40.90 3.28 -12.46
C SER A 121 -40.55 4.15 -11.26
N ASN A 122 -41.42 4.07 -10.24
CA ASN A 122 -41.32 4.77 -8.97
C ASN A 122 -39.90 4.73 -8.40
N ARG A 123 -39.21 5.89 -8.41
CA ARG A 123 -37.93 6.09 -7.73
C ARG A 123 -38.20 6.38 -6.26
N THR A 124 -37.88 5.42 -5.39
CA THR A 124 -37.47 5.70 -4.02
C THR A 124 -36.17 6.50 -4.11
N SER A 125 -36.29 7.82 -3.98
CA SER A 125 -35.21 8.78 -4.20
C SER A 125 -34.18 8.74 -3.06
N ALA A 126 -32.92 8.47 -3.42
CA ALA A 126 -31.73 9.18 -2.92
C ALA A 126 -31.14 8.89 -1.52
N VAL A 127 -31.31 7.70 -0.91
CA VAL A 127 -30.57 7.33 0.33
C VAL A 127 -29.59 6.15 0.15
N ASN A 128 -29.71 5.36 -0.93
CA ASN A 128 -28.92 4.13 -1.12
C ASN A 128 -27.56 4.29 -1.82
N THR A 129 -27.16 5.49 -2.28
CA THR A 129 -25.98 5.63 -3.15
C THR A 129 -24.64 5.62 -2.39
N ASP A 130 -24.58 6.21 -1.19
CA ASP A 130 -23.37 6.18 -0.34
C ASP A 130 -23.07 4.76 0.14
N THR A 131 -24.09 4.07 0.66
CA THR A 131 -23.97 2.67 1.09
C THR A 131 -23.55 1.75 -0.05
N GLN A 132 -24.00 2.01 -1.28
CA GLN A 132 -23.56 1.27 -2.47
C GLN A 132 -22.10 1.51 -2.82
N LEU A 133 -21.66 2.78 -2.89
CA LEU A 133 -20.25 3.11 -3.16
C LEU A 133 -19.33 2.57 -2.08
N GLN A 134 -19.72 2.67 -0.81
CA GLN A 134 -18.98 2.12 0.31
C GLN A 134 -18.91 0.59 0.25
N SER A 135 -20.02 -0.08 -0.09
CA SER A 135 -20.03 -1.53 -0.27
C SER A 135 -19.10 -1.96 -1.40
N LEU A 136 -19.14 -1.27 -2.54
CA LEU A 136 -18.24 -1.55 -3.67
C LEU A 136 -16.78 -1.34 -3.29
N LEU A 137 -16.46 -0.27 -2.55
CA LEU A 137 -15.11 0.00 -2.10
C LEU A 137 -14.62 -1.08 -1.12
N ASN A 138 -15.47 -1.53 -0.20
CA ASN A 138 -15.14 -2.62 0.71
C ASN A 138 -14.90 -3.94 -0.05
N THR A 139 -15.72 -4.23 -1.06
CA THR A 139 -15.50 -5.38 -1.95
C THR A 139 -14.18 -5.28 -2.69
N ALA A 140 -13.87 -4.12 -3.27
CA ALA A 140 -12.63 -3.90 -4.01
C ALA A 140 -11.40 -4.10 -3.10
N LYS A 141 -11.43 -3.53 -1.88
CA LYS A 141 -10.37 -3.72 -0.87
C LYS A 141 -10.22 -5.17 -0.45
N GLN A 142 -11.32 -5.88 -0.25
CA GLN A 142 -11.28 -7.30 0.10
C GLN A 142 -10.66 -8.13 -1.03
N GLN A 143 -11.10 -7.92 -2.27
CA GLN A 143 -10.54 -8.60 -3.45
C GLN A 143 -9.05 -8.31 -3.61
N HIS A 144 -8.64 -7.06 -3.42
CA HIS A 144 -7.24 -6.67 -3.42
C HIS A 144 -6.44 -7.44 -2.35
N ASN A 145 -6.95 -7.48 -1.12
CA ASN A 145 -6.36 -8.24 -0.01
C ASN A 145 -6.36 -9.75 -0.26
N ASP A 146 -7.25 -10.25 -1.11
CA ASP A 146 -7.27 -11.65 -1.56
C ASP A 146 -6.41 -11.88 -2.81
N SER A 147 -5.69 -10.85 -3.26
CA SER A 147 -4.90 -10.84 -4.51
C SER A 147 -5.73 -11.12 -5.77
N ASP A 148 -7.06 -10.99 -5.67
CA ASP A 148 -7.98 -10.93 -6.82
C ASP A 148 -7.92 -9.53 -7.45
N TYR A 149 -6.77 -9.23 -8.07
CA TYR A 149 -6.52 -7.94 -8.68
C TYR A 149 -7.44 -7.67 -9.89
N THR A 150 -7.93 -8.72 -10.56
CA THR A 150 -8.93 -8.56 -11.64
C THR A 150 -10.26 -8.10 -11.07
N GLY A 151 -10.78 -8.80 -10.07
CA GLY A 151 -12.03 -8.44 -9.40
C GLY A 151 -11.94 -7.06 -8.75
N ALA A 152 -10.86 -6.79 -8.02
CA ALA A 152 -10.63 -5.48 -7.39
C ALA A 152 -10.63 -4.34 -8.43
N SER A 153 -9.94 -4.53 -9.56
CA SER A 153 -9.93 -3.54 -10.65
C SER A 153 -11.34 -3.33 -11.23
N GLN A 154 -12.12 -4.40 -11.43
CA GLN A 154 -13.50 -4.29 -11.91
C GLN A 154 -14.38 -3.50 -10.93
N SER A 155 -14.29 -3.77 -9.63
CA SER A 155 -15.03 -3.02 -8.61
C SER A 155 -14.60 -1.55 -8.54
N CYS A 156 -13.31 -1.24 -8.67
CA CYS A 156 -12.84 0.14 -8.81
C CYS A 156 -13.44 0.83 -10.04
N MET A 157 -13.45 0.17 -11.20
CA MET A 157 -14.04 0.74 -12.41
C MET A 157 -15.55 0.97 -12.27
N GLN A 158 -16.27 0.11 -11.55
CA GLN A 158 -17.68 0.32 -11.22
C GLN A 158 -17.89 1.55 -10.32
N ILE A 159 -17.03 1.75 -9.30
CA ILE A 159 -17.07 2.95 -8.45
C ILE A 159 -16.91 4.21 -9.31
N LEU A 160 -15.92 4.23 -10.21
CA LEU A 160 -15.67 5.37 -11.08
C LEU A 160 -16.86 5.67 -12.01
N GLN A 161 -17.48 4.63 -12.58
CA GLN A 161 -18.68 4.78 -13.42
C GLN A 161 -19.86 5.34 -12.61
N GLU A 162 -20.08 4.84 -11.39
CA GLU A 162 -21.15 5.32 -10.52
C GLU A 162 -20.92 6.76 -10.06
N VAL A 163 -19.70 7.14 -9.70
CA VAL A 163 -19.35 8.52 -9.36
C VAL A 163 -19.65 9.47 -10.52
N GLN A 164 -19.23 9.12 -11.75
CA GLN A 164 -19.55 9.91 -12.95
C GLN A 164 -21.06 10.01 -13.19
N ARG A 165 -21.79 8.89 -13.05
CA ARG A 165 -23.26 8.86 -13.21
C ARG A 165 -23.95 9.77 -12.20
N LEU A 166 -23.46 9.81 -10.96
CA LEU A 166 -24.00 10.66 -9.89
C LEU A 166 -23.75 12.15 -10.16
N ARG A 167 -22.52 12.51 -10.59
CA ARG A 167 -22.18 13.88 -10.98
C ARG A 167 -23.03 14.38 -12.16
N ASN A 168 -23.22 13.55 -13.18
CA ASN A 168 -23.93 13.94 -14.41
C ASN A 168 -25.45 14.09 -14.20
N ASN A 169 -26.06 13.29 -13.33
CA ASN A 169 -27.51 13.29 -13.16
C ASN A 169 -28.04 14.40 -12.23
N SER A 170 -27.18 15.33 -11.77
CA SER A 170 -27.55 16.38 -10.80
C SER A 170 -28.30 15.82 -9.56
N MET A 171 -28.07 14.55 -9.22
CA MET A 171 -28.67 13.96 -8.02
C MET A 171 -27.91 14.52 -6.82
N SER A 172 -28.63 15.02 -5.82
CA SER A 172 -28.02 15.40 -4.55
C SER A 172 -27.48 14.13 -3.91
N TYR A 173 -26.20 13.82 -4.14
CA TYR A 173 -25.50 12.78 -3.44
C TYR A 173 -25.69 13.02 -1.93
N GLN A 174 -26.21 12.02 -1.23
CA GLN A 174 -26.38 12.02 0.22
C GLN A 174 -25.54 10.88 0.76
N GLY A 175 -24.52 11.23 1.55
CA GLY A 175 -23.58 10.28 2.11
C GLY A 175 -22.73 10.93 3.19
N ASN A 176 -22.10 10.09 4.01
CA ASN A 176 -21.27 10.56 5.12
C ASN A 176 -19.90 11.09 4.66
N ALA A 177 -19.40 10.59 3.53
CA ALA A 177 -18.16 11.03 2.90
C ALA A 177 -18.45 11.86 1.65
N PRO A 178 -17.57 12.80 1.24
CA PRO A 178 -17.70 13.45 -0.05
C PRO A 178 -17.53 12.44 -1.18
N ILE A 179 -18.32 12.58 -2.25
CA ILE A 179 -18.32 11.63 -3.38
C ILE A 179 -16.93 11.45 -4.01
N ASP A 180 -16.14 12.53 -4.06
CA ASP A 180 -14.77 12.55 -4.61
C ASP A 180 -13.84 11.60 -3.86
N LYS A 181 -14.10 11.34 -2.57
CA LYS A 181 -13.32 10.38 -1.78
C LYS A 181 -13.38 8.97 -2.39
N TYR A 182 -14.54 8.53 -2.88
CA TYR A 182 -14.69 7.21 -3.48
C TYR A 182 -13.93 7.07 -4.79
N GLU A 183 -13.91 8.14 -5.59
CA GLU A 183 -13.10 8.21 -6.81
C GLU A 183 -11.60 8.16 -6.49
N ILE A 184 -11.15 8.96 -5.50
CA ILE A 184 -9.76 8.98 -5.06
C ILE A 184 -9.33 7.62 -4.49
N ASP A 185 -10.16 7.00 -3.65
CA ASP A 185 -9.91 5.66 -3.09
C ASP A 185 -9.83 4.59 -4.19
N ALA A 186 -10.67 4.68 -5.23
CA ALA A 186 -10.62 3.78 -6.37
C ALA A 186 -9.36 3.96 -7.22
N TYR A 187 -8.93 5.21 -7.48
CA TYR A 187 -7.67 5.48 -8.15
C TYR A 187 -6.47 4.98 -7.36
N TRP A 188 -6.44 5.22 -6.04
CA TRP A 188 -5.39 4.68 -5.19
C TRP A 188 -5.31 3.16 -5.29
N LEU A 189 -6.44 2.45 -5.19
CA LEU A 189 -6.43 1.00 -5.25
C LEU A 189 -5.98 0.49 -6.63
N LEU A 190 -6.39 1.15 -7.71
CA LEU A 190 -5.92 0.82 -9.07
C LEU A 190 -4.41 1.08 -9.24
N ALA A 191 -3.88 2.15 -8.64
CA ALA A 191 -2.44 2.40 -8.60
C ALA A 191 -1.73 1.29 -7.82
N PHE A 192 -2.23 0.95 -6.62
CA PHE A 192 -1.64 -0.07 -5.76
C PHE A 192 -1.64 -1.46 -6.41
N ILE A 193 -2.70 -1.82 -7.13
CA ILE A 193 -2.74 -3.01 -7.99
C ILE A 193 -1.61 -2.96 -9.03
N GLY A 194 -1.40 -1.80 -9.69
CA GLY A 194 -0.30 -1.60 -10.61
C GLY A 194 1.06 -1.87 -9.97
N TYR A 195 1.26 -1.42 -8.73
CA TYR A 195 2.46 -1.72 -7.94
C TYR A 195 2.60 -3.22 -7.62
N ASN A 196 1.56 -3.89 -7.08
CA ASN A 196 1.65 -5.30 -6.71
C ASN A 196 1.85 -6.22 -7.92
N THR A 197 1.34 -5.82 -9.09
CA THR A 197 1.47 -6.58 -10.34
C THR A 197 2.68 -6.19 -11.18
N GLN A 198 3.54 -5.28 -10.70
CA GLN A 198 4.68 -4.70 -11.43
C GLN A 198 4.27 -4.01 -12.76
N ASN A 199 3.01 -3.60 -12.89
CA ASN A 199 2.55 -2.79 -14.01
C ASN A 199 2.79 -1.30 -13.69
N HIS A 200 4.04 -0.86 -13.90
CA HIS A 200 4.46 0.51 -13.58
C HIS A 200 3.65 1.55 -14.37
N GLN A 201 3.23 1.24 -15.61
CA GLN A 201 2.37 2.13 -16.39
C GLN A 201 1.02 2.35 -15.71
N GLN A 202 0.36 1.28 -15.27
CA GLN A 202 -0.90 1.38 -14.54
C GLN A 202 -0.72 2.15 -13.22
N PHE A 203 0.36 1.88 -12.48
CA PHE A 203 0.65 2.66 -11.27
C PHE A 203 0.71 4.16 -11.59
N GLN A 204 1.46 4.56 -12.61
CA GLN A 204 1.60 5.96 -13.02
C GLN A 204 0.29 6.56 -13.52
N ASP A 205 -0.53 5.82 -14.27
CA ASP A 205 -1.81 6.31 -14.80
C ASP A 205 -2.81 6.73 -13.70
N TYR A 206 -2.68 6.17 -12.50
CA TYR A 206 -3.60 6.38 -11.38
C TYR A 206 -3.01 7.15 -10.20
N ILE A 207 -1.71 7.02 -9.90
CA ILE A 207 -1.09 7.75 -8.78
C ILE A 207 -1.08 9.26 -8.99
N VAL A 208 -1.02 9.70 -10.25
CA VAL A 208 -0.98 11.11 -10.66
C VAL A 208 -2.37 11.78 -10.66
N ARG A 209 -3.44 11.04 -10.35
CA ARG A 209 -4.80 11.60 -10.32
C ARG A 209 -4.96 12.57 -9.15
N ASP A 210 -5.72 13.63 -9.40
CA ASP A 210 -5.94 14.69 -8.42
C ASP A 210 -6.46 14.13 -7.10
N GLY A 211 -5.87 14.58 -5.99
CA GLY A 211 -6.26 14.17 -4.64
C GLY A 211 -5.69 12.83 -4.16
N VAL A 212 -5.13 11.99 -5.04
CA VAL A 212 -4.59 10.66 -4.63
C VAL A 212 -3.47 10.80 -3.62
N LEU A 213 -2.40 11.55 -3.90
CA LEU A 213 -1.32 11.75 -2.93
C LEU A 213 -1.71 12.59 -1.71
N ALA A 214 -2.82 13.34 -1.77
CA ALA A 214 -3.33 14.06 -0.62
C ALA A 214 -4.02 13.10 0.37
N LEU A 215 -4.82 12.16 -0.14
CA LEU A 215 -5.56 11.19 0.67
C LEU A 215 -4.74 9.93 1.01
N HIS A 216 -3.89 9.49 0.08
CA HIS A 216 -3.03 8.30 0.15
C HIS A 216 -1.55 8.67 -0.07
N PRO A 217 -0.96 9.48 0.82
CA PRO A 217 0.39 10.02 0.66
C PRO A 217 1.47 8.94 0.57
N TRP A 218 1.28 7.78 1.19
CA TRP A 218 2.26 6.68 1.11
C TRP A 218 2.53 6.22 -0.34
N GLY A 219 1.64 6.50 -1.28
CA GLY A 219 1.88 6.26 -2.70
C GLY A 219 3.10 6.98 -3.28
N ALA A 220 3.53 8.11 -2.73
CA ALA A 220 4.78 8.78 -3.15
C ALA A 220 6.02 7.96 -2.77
N TYR A 221 5.99 7.26 -1.64
CA TYR A 221 7.04 6.32 -1.26
C TYR A 221 7.08 5.13 -2.23
N LEU A 222 5.93 4.58 -2.62
CA LEU A 222 5.88 3.51 -3.61
C LEU A 222 6.42 3.95 -4.98
N GLN A 223 6.12 5.18 -5.39
CA GLN A 223 6.65 5.76 -6.62
C GLN A 223 8.19 5.87 -6.57
N TYR A 224 8.73 6.37 -5.46
CA TYR A 224 10.17 6.41 -5.21
C TYR A 224 10.81 5.01 -5.30
N VAL A 225 10.18 3.99 -4.70
CA VAL A 225 10.69 2.60 -4.77
C VAL A 225 10.72 2.11 -6.21
N ILE A 226 9.67 2.35 -7.00
CA ILE A 226 9.66 2.03 -8.44
C ILE A 226 10.83 2.70 -9.16
N HIS A 227 11.01 4.01 -8.99
CA HIS A 227 12.08 4.76 -9.65
C HIS A 227 13.48 4.29 -9.23
N MET A 228 13.66 3.89 -7.98
CA MET A 228 14.91 3.29 -7.51
C MET A 228 15.20 1.95 -8.19
N MET A 229 14.17 1.11 -8.37
CA MET A 229 14.31 -0.19 -9.05
C MET A 229 14.59 -0.05 -10.53
N ASP A 230 13.95 0.92 -11.19
CA ASP A 230 14.15 1.22 -12.60
C ASP A 230 15.46 1.99 -12.86
N ASN A 231 16.26 2.26 -11.82
CA ASN A 231 17.49 3.06 -11.87
C ASN A 231 17.25 4.41 -12.57
N ALA A 232 16.20 5.10 -12.15
CA ALA A 232 15.73 6.34 -12.76
C ALA A 232 16.82 7.43 -12.75
N ALA A 233 16.71 8.37 -13.69
CA ALA A 233 17.62 9.50 -13.78
C ALA A 233 17.60 10.33 -12.48
N GLY A 234 18.73 10.92 -12.11
CA GLY A 234 18.83 11.69 -10.86
C GLY A 234 17.88 12.90 -10.77
N SER A 235 17.38 13.42 -11.90
CA SER A 235 16.32 14.44 -11.94
C SER A 235 14.96 13.90 -11.49
N VAL A 236 14.66 12.64 -11.77
CA VAL A 236 13.45 11.95 -11.31
C VAL A 236 13.52 11.72 -9.80
N LEU A 237 14.64 11.18 -9.32
CA LEU A 237 14.87 10.97 -7.87
C LEU A 237 14.85 12.28 -7.07
N GLN A 238 15.27 13.39 -7.69
CA GLN A 238 15.12 14.70 -7.09
C GLN A 238 13.65 15.16 -7.03
N SER A 239 12.84 14.85 -8.05
CA SER A 239 11.40 15.08 -7.99
C SER A 239 10.76 14.24 -6.90
N ASP A 240 11.19 12.98 -6.72
CA ASP A 240 10.72 12.12 -5.63
C ASP A 240 11.06 12.72 -4.27
N PHE A 241 12.29 13.23 -4.10
CA PHE A 241 12.70 13.93 -2.88
C PHE A 241 11.75 15.09 -2.55
N ASN A 242 11.45 15.94 -3.54
CA ASN A 242 10.57 17.09 -3.34
C ASN A 242 9.14 16.65 -2.96
N THR A 243 8.61 15.62 -3.61
CA THR A 243 7.29 15.06 -3.29
C THR A 243 7.26 14.46 -1.89
N LEU A 244 8.25 13.63 -1.54
CA LEU A 244 8.35 12.98 -0.22
C LEU A 244 8.47 14.02 0.90
N LEU A 245 9.28 15.06 0.71
CA LEU A 245 9.41 16.15 1.67
C LEU A 245 8.09 16.91 1.85
N PHE A 246 7.35 17.14 0.76
CA PHE A 246 6.05 17.80 0.82
C PHE A 246 5.02 16.98 1.61
N ILE A 247 4.98 15.65 1.41
CA ILE A 247 3.99 14.79 2.05
C ILE A 247 4.38 14.32 3.46
N SER A 248 5.61 14.54 3.93
CA SER A 248 6.14 13.91 5.15
C SER A 248 5.32 14.22 6.41
N ASN A 249 4.64 15.37 6.42
CA ASN A 249 3.78 15.82 7.52
C ASN A 249 2.29 15.61 7.25
N ASN A 250 1.92 14.88 6.18
CA ASN A 250 0.52 14.59 5.87
C ASN A 250 -0.10 13.73 7.00
N GLN A 251 -1.28 14.13 7.47
CA GLN A 251 -1.99 13.47 8.57
C GLN A 251 -2.56 12.10 8.19
N ASN A 252 -2.71 11.82 6.88
CA ASN A 252 -3.17 10.53 6.38
C ASN A 252 -2.07 9.46 6.37
N LEU A 253 -0.81 9.81 6.65
CA LEU A 253 0.23 8.82 6.91
C LEU A 253 0.04 8.20 8.30
N THR A 254 -0.01 6.87 8.36
CA THR A 254 0.22 6.16 9.60
C THR A 254 1.63 6.43 10.12
N MET A 255 1.86 6.19 11.41
CA MET A 255 3.22 6.29 11.99
C MET A 255 4.22 5.41 11.22
N SER A 256 3.78 4.24 10.74
CA SER A 256 4.58 3.36 9.91
C SER A 256 5.05 4.01 8.63
N GLU A 257 4.09 4.47 7.83
CA GLU A 257 4.33 5.00 6.49
C GLU A 257 5.14 6.30 6.57
N ARG A 258 4.92 7.09 7.62
CA ARG A 258 5.77 8.25 7.92
C ARG A 258 7.23 7.85 8.14
N GLY A 259 7.46 6.75 8.86
CA GLY A 259 8.80 6.20 9.03
C GLY A 259 9.47 5.83 7.71
N ASP A 260 8.72 5.19 6.80
CA ASP A 260 9.21 4.81 5.47
C ASP A 260 9.52 6.04 4.61
N VAL A 261 8.64 7.06 4.64
CA VAL A 261 8.85 8.35 3.95
C VAL A 261 10.12 9.04 4.47
N PHE A 262 10.31 9.13 5.78
CA PHE A 262 11.52 9.75 6.34
C PHE A 262 12.80 8.97 6.02
N ALA A 263 12.75 7.63 6.05
CA ALA A 263 13.88 6.80 5.63
C ALA A 263 14.24 7.02 4.15
N ALA A 264 13.24 7.15 3.26
CA ALA A 264 13.45 7.47 1.85
C ALA A 264 14.04 8.87 1.64
N ILE A 265 13.56 9.87 2.39
CA ILE A 265 14.12 11.23 2.36
C ILE A 265 15.60 11.20 2.77
N ALA A 266 15.94 10.51 3.86
CA ALA A 266 17.32 10.38 4.32
C ALA A 266 18.23 9.72 3.26
N ASP A 267 17.77 8.63 2.65
CA ASP A 267 18.50 7.95 1.57
C ASP A 267 18.76 8.89 0.38
N LEU A 268 17.75 9.63 -0.07
CA LEU A 268 17.88 10.60 -1.16
C LEU A 268 18.83 11.75 -0.82
N ILE A 269 18.82 12.26 0.41
CA ILE A 269 19.79 13.27 0.88
C ILE A 269 21.21 12.70 0.85
N SER A 270 21.41 11.48 1.35
CA SER A 270 22.73 10.84 1.38
C SER A 270 23.33 10.65 -0.02
N LYS A 271 22.47 10.38 -1.02
CA LYS A 271 22.83 10.26 -2.45
C LYS A 271 22.94 11.61 -3.17
N GLY A 272 22.64 12.72 -2.48
CA GLY A 272 22.81 14.08 -2.98
C GLY A 272 21.63 14.63 -3.78
N HIS A 273 20.47 13.97 -3.75
CA HIS A 273 19.26 14.45 -4.43
C HIS A 273 18.60 15.64 -3.69
N GLY A 274 18.89 15.85 -2.41
CA GLY A 274 18.40 17.01 -1.64
C GLY A 274 19.16 18.33 -1.87
N LYS A 275 20.27 18.33 -2.63
CA LYS A 275 21.18 19.49 -2.75
C LYS A 275 20.51 20.75 -3.31
N LYS A 276 19.57 20.60 -4.26
CA LYS A 276 18.89 21.75 -4.87
C LYS A 276 17.93 22.45 -3.92
N GLU A 277 17.42 21.74 -2.92
CA GLU A 277 16.59 22.29 -1.85
C GLU A 277 17.45 22.72 -0.63
N GLY A 278 18.79 22.70 -0.76
CA GLY A 278 19.71 23.17 0.26
C GLY A 278 20.14 22.12 1.30
N TYR A 279 19.72 20.86 1.15
CA TYR A 279 20.12 19.80 2.07
C TYR A 279 21.54 19.29 1.79
N LYS A 280 22.31 19.16 2.85
CA LYS A 280 23.64 18.55 2.84
C LYS A 280 23.56 17.08 3.27
N PRO A 281 24.48 16.20 2.81
CA PRO A 281 24.45 14.77 3.15
C PRO A 281 24.44 14.47 4.65
N ASP A 282 25.09 15.30 5.48
CA ASP A 282 25.11 15.16 6.94
C ASP A 282 23.73 15.37 7.59
N GLN A 283 22.83 16.11 6.94
CA GLN A 283 21.45 16.32 7.41
C GLN A 283 20.53 15.11 7.15
N ALA A 284 21.01 14.07 6.45
CA ALA A 284 20.26 12.81 6.33
C ALA A 284 20.00 12.17 7.70
N VAL A 285 20.90 12.38 8.67
CA VAL A 285 20.79 11.80 10.02
C VAL A 285 19.55 12.30 10.78
N ASP A 286 19.14 13.55 10.55
CA ASP A 286 17.95 14.13 11.19
C ASP A 286 16.68 13.40 10.74
N PHE A 287 16.60 13.05 9.45
CA PHE A 287 15.49 12.28 8.90
C PHE A 287 15.55 10.80 9.29
N LEU A 288 16.74 10.21 9.41
CA LEU A 288 16.88 8.87 9.98
C LEU A 288 16.38 8.84 11.44
N GLN A 289 16.65 9.89 12.21
CA GLN A 289 16.18 9.98 13.60
C GLN A 289 14.64 10.01 13.65
N GLU A 290 14.00 10.81 12.80
CA GLU A 290 12.54 10.84 12.71
C GLU A 290 11.96 9.49 12.22
N ALA A 291 12.61 8.85 11.26
CA ALA A 291 12.24 7.51 10.82
C ALA A 291 12.33 6.48 11.96
N ALA A 292 13.42 6.51 12.75
CA ALA A 292 13.62 5.64 13.90
C ALA A 292 12.58 5.90 15.00
N ASN A 293 12.23 7.17 15.26
CA ASN A 293 11.15 7.56 16.17
C ASN A 293 9.78 7.03 15.73
N CYS A 294 9.56 6.94 14.41
CA CYS A 294 8.39 6.31 13.81
C CYS A 294 8.42 4.77 13.86
N GLY A 295 9.51 4.18 14.38
CA GLY A 295 9.70 2.75 14.48
C GLY A 295 10.23 2.08 13.22
N ASN A 296 10.81 2.83 12.28
CA ASN A 296 11.47 2.27 11.10
C ASN A 296 12.78 1.57 11.53
N GLU A 297 12.85 0.26 11.31
CA GLU A 297 13.94 -0.59 11.79
C GLU A 297 15.24 -0.41 11.01
N PHE A 298 15.15 -0.12 9.71
CA PHE A 298 16.32 0.24 8.90
C PHE A 298 16.99 1.50 9.43
N ALA A 299 16.19 2.53 9.76
CA ALA A 299 16.73 3.77 10.31
C ALA A 299 17.39 3.56 11.69
N LYS A 300 16.78 2.74 12.56
CA LYS A 300 17.38 2.35 13.85
C LYS A 300 18.73 1.66 13.67
N GLU A 301 18.85 0.77 12.69
CA GLU A 301 20.12 0.09 12.38
C GLU A 301 21.19 1.06 11.90
N GLN A 302 20.83 1.98 11.00
CA GLN A 302 21.76 3.00 10.51
C GLN A 302 22.25 3.94 11.63
N LEU A 303 21.43 4.14 12.67
CA LEU A 303 21.77 4.94 13.86
C LEU A 303 22.44 4.13 14.98
N GLY A 304 22.56 2.81 14.86
CA GLY A 304 23.14 1.94 15.87
C GLY A 304 22.27 1.75 17.13
N TYR A 305 20.94 1.77 16.99
CA TYR A 305 20.03 1.51 18.11
C TYR A 305 19.89 -0.01 18.34
N GLU A 306 20.16 -0.49 19.56
CA GLU A 306 20.06 -1.91 19.98
C GLU A 306 18.64 -2.35 20.40
#